data_AF-A0A368TLU5-F1
#
_entry.id   AF-A0A368TLU5-F1
#
_cell.length_a   1.000
_cell.length_b   1.000
_cell.length_c   1.000
_cell.angle_alpha   90.00
_cell.angle_beta   90.00
_cell.angle_gamma   90.00
#
_symmetry.space_group_name_H-M   'P 1'
#
loop_
_entity.id
_entity.type
_entity.pdbx_description
1 polymer ?
#
loop_
_entity_poly.entity_id
_entity_poly.type
_entity_poly.pdbx_seq_one_letter_code
_entity_poly.pdbx_strand_id
1 'polypeptide(L)' 'MQVARETDHRPEAVGKYCQQFNKLNRGVENEKGKEEIRIVTGMKAHLLDEYLKIMEAHKAALPP' A
#
# COMPACT_ATOMS: atom_id res chain seq x y z
N MET A 1 -43.18 -12.38 4.17
CA MET A 1 -41.77 -12.38 4.61
C MET A 1 -41.01 -13.36 3.72
N GLN A 2 -40.18 -12.87 2.80
CA GLN A 2 -39.40 -13.74 1.91
C GLN A 2 -37.97 -13.22 1.78
N VAL A 3 -37.29 -13.10 2.92
CA VAL A 3 -35.87 -12.70 3.02
C VAL A 3 -35.12 -13.74 3.86
N ALA A 4 -35.35 -15.01 3.56
CA ALA A 4 -34.50 -16.10 4.03
C ALA A 4 -34.03 -16.87 2.80
N ARG A 5 -33.21 -16.21 1.97
CA ARG A 5 -32.45 -16.93 0.94
C ARG A 5 -31.22 -17.52 1.62
N GLU A 6 -31.40 -18.78 2.03
CA GLU A 6 -30.41 -19.81 2.31
C GLU A 6 -28.96 -19.37 2.07
N THR A 7 -28.34 -18.80 3.09
CA THR A 7 -26.90 -18.97 3.26
C THR A 7 -26.78 -20.28 4.06
N ASP A 8 -26.04 -21.26 3.53
CA ASP A 8 -25.79 -22.51 4.24
C ASP A 8 -25.01 -22.17 5.52
N HIS A 9 -25.73 -21.96 6.63
CA HIS A 9 -25.17 -21.51 7.91
C HIS A 9 -24.47 -22.64 8.67
N ARG A 10 -24.16 -23.76 8.00
CA ARG A 10 -23.36 -24.84 8.57
C ARG A 10 -22.03 -24.29 9.06
N PRO A 11 -21.56 -24.70 10.25
CA PRO A 11 -20.29 -24.25 10.81
C PRO A 11 -19.11 -24.40 9.83
N GLU A 12 -19.10 -25.45 9.00
CA GLU A 12 -18.05 -25.64 8.00
C GLU A 12 -18.11 -24.61 6.86
N ALA A 13 -19.31 -24.22 6.42
CA ALA A 13 -19.51 -23.24 5.36
C ALA A 13 -19.13 -21.83 5.84
N VAL A 14 -19.51 -21.48 7.08
CA VAL A 14 -19.09 -20.23 7.74
C VAL A 14 -17.56 -20.20 7.92
N GLY A 15 -16.95 -21.31 8.36
CA GLY A 15 -15.51 -21.41 8.51
C GLY A 15 -14.73 -21.19 7.21
N LYS A 16 -15.22 -21.76 6.10
CA LYS A 16 -14.64 -21.53 4.76
C LYS A 16 -14.76 -20.07 4.31
N TYR A 17 -15.91 -19.45 4.55
CA TYR A 17 -16.12 -18.03 4.23
C TYR A 17 -15.15 -17.13 5.02
N CYS A 18 -15.03 -17.35 6.34
CA CYS A 18 -14.10 -16.60 7.17
C CYS A 18 -12.64 -16.74 6.71
N GLN A 19 -12.20 -17.94 6.33
CA GLN A 19 -10.86 -18.14 5.78
C GLN A 19 -10.63 -17.37 4.48
N GLN A 20 -11.59 -17.40 3.55
CA GLN A 20 -11.48 -16.68 2.28
C GLN A 20 -11.45 -15.17 2.50
N PHE A 21 -12.31 -14.66 3.39
CA PHE A 21 -12.33 -13.25 3.76
C PHE A 21 -11.00 -12.80 4.37
N ASN A 22 -10.46 -13.56 5.32
CA ASN A 22 -9.17 -13.24 5.95
C ASN A 22 -8.02 -13.27 4.94
N LYS A 23 -8.03 -14.20 3.98
CA LYS A 23 -7.03 -14.25 2.90
C LYS A 23 -7.11 -13.02 2.00
N LEU A 24 -8.32 -12.60 1.63
CA LEU A 24 -8.55 -11.39 0.84
C LEU A 24 -8.09 -10.14 1.60
N ASN A 25 -8.48 -10.01 2.87
CA ASN A 25 -8.11 -8.84 3.69
C ASN A 25 -6.60 -8.71 3.82
N ARG A 26 -5.89 -9.81 4.10
CA ARG A 26 -4.41 -9.84 4.15
C ARG A 26 -3.78 -9.47 2.80
N GLY A 27 -4.39 -9.90 1.69
CA GLY A 27 -3.93 -9.54 0.34
C GLY A 27 -4.03 -8.03 0.11
N VAL A 28 -5.18 -7.44 0.45
CA VAL A 28 -5.43 -5.99 0.31
C VAL A 28 -4.48 -5.17 1.19
N GLU A 29 -4.27 -5.56 2.45
CA GLU A 29 -3.33 -4.89 3.36
C GLU A 29 -1.90 -4.93 2.82
N ASN A 30 -1.45 -6.07 2.29
CA ASN A 30 -0.12 -6.19 1.69
C ASN A 30 0.07 -5.30 0.46
N GLU A 31 -0.92 -5.26 -0.45
CA GLU A 31 -0.84 -4.42 -1.65
C GLU A 31 -0.87 -2.93 -1.30
N LYS A 32 -1.69 -2.54 -0.32
CA LYS A 32 -1.70 -1.18 0.21
C LYS A 32 -0.33 -0.81 0.80
N GLY A 33 0.28 -1.69 1.59
CA GLY A 33 1.63 -1.48 2.13
C GLY A 33 2.70 -1.33 1.05
N LYS A 34 2.63 -2.13 -0.04
CA LYS A 34 3.54 -1.98 -1.18
C LYS A 34 3.36 -0.64 -1.90
N GLU A 35 2.11 -0.21 -2.08
CA GLU A 35 1.78 1.09 -2.68
C GLU A 35 2.35 2.25 -1.86
N GLU A 36 2.14 2.22 -0.54
CA GLU A 36 2.68 3.22 0.40
C GLU A 36 4.21 3.27 0.34
N ILE A 37 4.89 2.11 0.35
CA ILE A 37 6.36 2.03 0.20
C ILE A 37 6.80 2.65 -1.13
N ARG A 38 6.10 2.37 -2.23
CA ARG A 38 6.43 2.91 -3.55
C ARG A 38 6.31 4.43 -3.58
N ILE A 39 5.22 4.98 -3.05
CA ILE A 39 4.99 6.43 -2.99
C ILE A 39 6.09 7.11 -2.17
N VAL A 40 6.34 6.62 -0.95
CA VAL A 40 7.35 7.21 -0.05
C VAL A 40 8.74 7.13 -0.67
N THR A 41 9.09 6.01 -1.32
CA THR A 41 10.37 5.85 -1.99
C THR A 41 10.51 6.83 -3.16
N GLY A 42 9.47 6.99 -3.98
CA GLY A 42 9.45 7.96 -5.07
C GLY A 42 9.62 9.40 -4.56
N MET A 43 8.88 9.79 -3.53
CA MET A 43 9.01 11.11 -2.91
C MET A 43 10.42 11.38 -2.37
N LYS A 44 11.01 10.39 -1.68
CA LYS A 44 12.37 10.50 -1.16
C LYS A 44 13.40 10.65 -2.29
N ALA A 45 13.24 9.92 -3.39
CA ALA A 45 14.11 10.05 -4.57
C ALA A 45 14.02 11.45 -5.18
N HIS A 46 12.81 12.00 -5.33
CA HIS A 46 12.62 13.38 -5.80
C HIS A 46 13.27 14.41 -4.88
N LEU A 47 13.11 14.27 -3.55
CA LEU A 47 13.74 15.18 -2.59
C LEU A 47 15.27 15.12 -2.64
N LEU A 48 15.85 13.93 -2.83
CA LEU A 48 17.30 13.77 -2.99
C LEU A 48 17.81 14.44 -4.28
N ASP A 49 17.08 14.30 -5.39
CA ASP A 49 17.42 14.93 -6.66
C ASP A 49 17.44 16.47 -6.53
N GLU A 50 16.40 17.05 -5.91
CA GLU A 50 16.35 18.50 -5.66
C GLU A 50 17.46 18.97 -4.73
N TYR A 51 17.78 18.20 -3.67
CA TYR A 51 18.89 18.53 -2.79
C TYR A 51 20.24 18.53 -3.52
N LEU A 52 20.47 17.55 -4.39
CA LEU A 52 21.70 17.49 -5.19
C LEU A 52 21.82 18.70 -6.13
N LYS A 53 20.75 19.09 -6.82
CA LYS A 53 20.72 20.29 -7.66
C LYS A 53 21.10 21.54 -6.89
N ILE A 54 20.59 21.70 -5.67
CA ILE A 54 20.91 22.85 -4.80
C ILE A 54 22.40 22.84 -4.42
N MET A 55 22.97 21.68 -4.11
CA MET A 55 24.40 21.58 -3.79
C MET A 55 25.28 21.90 -4.99
N GLU A 56 24.94 21.43 -6.19
CA GLU A 56 25.68 21.75 -7.40
C GLU A 56 25.62 23.25 -7.72
N ALA A 57 24.44 23.85 -7.62
CA ALA A 57 24.26 25.29 -7.80
C ALA A 57 25.09 26.11 -6.81
N HIS A 58 25.09 25.73 -5.53
CA HIS A 58 25.94 26.38 -4.52
C HIS A 58 27.43 26.21 -4.83
N LYS A 59 27.87 25.02 -5.24
CA LYS A 59 29.27 24.77 -5.59
C LYS A 59 29.73 25.63 -6.77
N ALA A 60 28.87 25.81 -7.77
CA ALA A 60 29.15 26.66 -8.93
C ALA A 60 29.16 28.16 -8.60
N ALA A 61 28.42 28.58 -7.56
CA ALA A 61 28.34 29.97 -7.13
C ALA A 61 29.48 30.41 -6.20
N LEU A 62 30.30 29.48 -5.69
CA LEU A 62 31.48 29.81 -4.90
C LEU A 62 32.58 30.40 -5.81
N PRO A 63 33.21 31.53 -5.42
CA PRO A 63 34.35 32.06 -6.15
C PRO A 63 35.55 31.08 -6.10
N PRO A 64 36.46 31.13 -7.11
CA PRO A 64 37.61 30.23 -7.21
C PRO A 64 38.62 30.40 -6.06
#